data_AF-A0A2H8U0U7-F1
#
_entry.id   AF-A0A2H8U0U7-F1
#
_cell.length_a   1.000
_cell.length_b   1.000
_cell.length_c   1.000
_cell.angle_alpha   90.00
_cell.angle_beta   90.00
_cell.angle_gamma   90.00
#
_symmetry.space_group_name_H-M   'P 1'
#
loop_
_entity.id
_entity.type
_entity.pdbx_description
1 polymer ?
#
loop_
_entity_poly.entity_id
_entity_poly.type
_entity_poly.pdbx_seq_one_letter_code
_entity_poly.pdbx_strand_id
1 'polypeptide(L)'
;MKEMETVKEEDRLWRLQILEKKIRDPRNVSNVDSLLDTVQALVADCEHPAVKRMKNIEAFMQRYDKFASDICQLRMKPDDFNLIKVIGRGAFGEVQLVRHKSNNKVYAMKLLSKFEMIKRSDSAFFWEERDIMAHANSEWIVQLHFAFQDHNIYIWLW
;
A
#
# COMPACT_ATOMS: atom_id res chain seq x y z
N MET A 1 -32.94 -2.65 -34.43
CA MET A 1 -31.82 -1.74 -34.07
C MET A 1 -31.80 -1.42 -32.58
N LYS A 2 -32.91 -0.94 -31.97
CA LYS A 2 -32.99 -0.68 -30.51
C LYS A 2 -32.63 -1.88 -29.63
N GLU A 3 -33.10 -3.10 -29.96
CA GLU A 3 -32.82 -4.30 -29.15
C GLU A 3 -31.33 -4.71 -29.12
N MET A 4 -30.58 -4.47 -30.21
CA MET A 4 -29.14 -4.74 -30.25
C MET A 4 -28.30 -3.74 -29.45
N GLU A 5 -28.79 -2.51 -29.28
CA GLU A 5 -28.15 -1.49 -28.44
C GLU A 5 -28.39 -1.78 -26.95
N THR A 6 -29.62 -2.17 -26.57
CA THR A 6 -29.94 -2.56 -25.18
C THR A 6 -29.15 -3.79 -24.72
N VAL A 7 -29.00 -4.82 -25.55
CA VAL A 7 -28.23 -6.04 -25.19
C VAL A 7 -26.74 -5.73 -25.01
N LYS A 8 -26.16 -4.84 -25.82
CA LYS A 8 -24.76 -4.40 -25.67
C LYS A 8 -24.55 -3.57 -24.41
N GLU A 9 -25.55 -2.76 -24.04
CA GLU A 9 -25.51 -1.97 -22.82
C GLU A 9 -25.61 -2.84 -21.56
N GLU A 10 -26.45 -3.88 -21.58
CA GLU A 10 -26.55 -4.87 -20.49
C GLU A 10 -25.25 -5.66 -20.28
N ASP A 11 -24.60 -6.15 -21.35
CA ASP A 11 -23.30 -6.83 -21.26
C ASP A 11 -22.21 -5.90 -20.71
N ARG A 12 -22.17 -4.63 -21.15
CA ARG A 12 -21.24 -3.62 -20.62
C ARG A 12 -21.44 -3.41 -19.13
N LEU A 13 -22.67 -3.22 -18.68
CA LEU A 13 -23.01 -2.99 -17.28
C LEU A 13 -22.66 -4.20 -16.41
N TRP A 14 -22.93 -5.41 -16.89
CA TRP A 14 -22.56 -6.64 -16.19
C TRP A 14 -21.05 -6.79 -16.00
N ARG A 15 -20.25 -6.51 -17.04
CA ARG A 15 -18.78 -6.54 -16.94
C ARG A 15 -18.25 -5.48 -15.96
N LEU A 16 -18.83 -4.29 -15.95
CA LEU A 16 -18.48 -3.23 -14.99
C LEU A 16 -18.77 -3.66 -13.55
N GLN A 17 -19.92 -4.30 -13.30
CA GLN A 17 -20.25 -4.83 -11.97
C GLN A 17 -19.27 -5.90 -11.50
N ILE A 18 -18.79 -6.76 -12.40
CA ILE A 18 -17.75 -7.75 -12.05
C ILE A 18 -16.46 -7.05 -11.66
N LEU A 19 -16.04 -6.05 -12.43
CA LEU A 19 -14.83 -5.30 -12.15
C LEU A 19 -14.93 -4.57 -10.80
N GLU A 20 -16.05 -3.91 -10.54
CA GLU A 20 -16.31 -3.23 -9.27
C GLU A 20 -16.28 -4.20 -8.09
N LYS A 21 -16.87 -5.39 -8.22
CA LYS A 21 -16.80 -6.45 -7.20
C LYS A 21 -15.36 -6.87 -6.91
N LYS A 22 -14.50 -6.98 -7.94
CA LYS A 22 -13.08 -7.32 -7.77
C LYS A 22 -12.31 -6.22 -7.04
N ILE A 23 -12.55 -4.96 -7.40
CA ILE A 23 -11.87 -3.80 -6.79
C ILE A 23 -12.29 -3.60 -5.33
N ARG A 24 -13.53 -3.95 -4.98
CA ARG A 24 -14.05 -3.85 -3.60
C ARG A 24 -13.61 -4.99 -2.68
N ASP A 25 -13.11 -6.11 -3.21
CA ASP A 25 -12.62 -7.22 -2.39
C ASP A 25 -11.20 -6.92 -1.88
N PRO A 26 -11.00 -6.70 -0.56
CA PRO A 26 -9.69 -6.34 -0.01
C PRO A 26 -8.65 -7.45 -0.18
N ARG A 27 -9.05 -8.70 -0.42
CA ARG A 27 -8.13 -9.82 -0.65
C ARG A 27 -7.67 -9.92 -2.10
N ASN A 28 -8.29 -9.16 -3.00
CA ASN A 28 -7.92 -9.18 -4.40
C ASN A 28 -6.67 -8.30 -4.62
N VAL A 29 -5.76 -8.76 -5.47
CA VAL A 29 -4.59 -7.97 -5.89
C VAL A 29 -5.00 -6.66 -6.58
N SER A 30 -6.18 -6.61 -7.21
CA SER A 30 -6.73 -5.43 -7.88
C SER A 30 -7.62 -4.55 -6.98
N ASN A 31 -7.52 -4.70 -5.66
CA ASN A 31 -8.26 -3.86 -4.72
C ASN A 31 -7.85 -2.37 -4.83
N VAL A 32 -8.66 -1.49 -4.22
CA VAL A 32 -8.41 -0.04 -4.25
C VAL A 32 -7.01 0.32 -3.72
N ASP A 33 -6.59 -0.26 -2.60
CA ASP A 33 -5.29 0.04 -1.98
C ASP A 33 -4.12 -0.30 -2.90
N SER A 34 -4.16 -1.46 -3.57
CA SER A 34 -3.14 -1.90 -4.54
C SER A 34 -3.10 -1.03 -5.78
N LEU A 35 -4.26 -0.54 -6.24
CA LEU A 35 -4.32 0.40 -7.37
C LEU A 35 -3.71 1.75 -6.99
N LEU A 36 -3.98 2.25 -5.78
CA LEU A 36 -3.36 3.47 -5.27
C LEU A 36 -1.84 3.30 -5.07
N ASP A 37 -1.40 2.15 -4.55
CA ASP A 37 0.02 1.80 -4.44
C ASP A 37 0.71 1.83 -5.81
N THR A 38 0.04 1.34 -6.86
CA THR A 38 0.57 1.35 -8.23
C THR A 38 0.77 2.77 -8.74
N VAL A 39 -0.17 3.69 -8.49
CA VAL A 39 -0.04 5.11 -8.87
C VAL A 39 1.14 5.75 -8.12
N GLN A 40 1.23 5.54 -6.80
CA GLN A 40 2.31 6.09 -5.99
C GLN A 40 3.68 5.55 -6.43
N ALA A 41 3.78 4.25 -6.69
CA ALA A 41 5.02 3.62 -7.16
C ALA A 41 5.45 4.16 -8.52
N LEU A 42 4.51 4.28 -9.47
CA LEU A 42 4.82 4.79 -10.81
C LEU A 42 5.29 6.25 -10.77
N VAL A 43 4.61 7.10 -10.00
CA VAL A 43 5.02 8.50 -9.84
C VAL A 43 6.41 8.59 -9.21
N ALA A 44 6.68 7.80 -8.18
CA ALA A 44 7.99 7.74 -7.53
C ALA A 44 9.12 7.30 -8.50
N ASP A 45 8.88 6.27 -9.31
CA ASP A 45 9.85 5.81 -10.30
C ASP A 45 10.08 6.85 -11.42
N CYS A 46 9.04 7.59 -11.79
CA CYS A 46 9.12 8.65 -12.79
C CYS A 46 9.93 9.88 -12.33
N GLU A 47 10.17 10.07 -11.03
CA GLU A 47 11.02 11.14 -10.52
C GLU A 47 12.52 10.91 -10.83
N HIS A 48 12.90 9.69 -11.22
CA HIS A 48 14.30 9.34 -11.44
C HIS A 48 14.93 10.17 -12.60
N PRO A 49 16.12 10.80 -12.43
CA PRO A 49 16.69 11.73 -13.40
C PRO A 49 16.93 11.18 -14.81
N ALA A 50 17.06 9.85 -14.94
CA ALA A 50 17.24 9.17 -16.22
C ALA A 50 15.96 9.18 -17.07
N VAL A 51 14.79 9.13 -16.44
CA VAL A 51 13.49 9.00 -17.14
C VAL A 51 12.68 10.30 -17.10
N LYS A 52 12.88 11.13 -16.07
CA LYS A 52 12.18 12.41 -15.87
C LYS A 52 12.24 13.38 -17.07
N ARG A 53 13.27 13.28 -17.91
CA ARG A 53 13.48 14.13 -19.10
C ARG A 53 12.67 13.68 -20.34
N MET A 54 12.00 12.54 -20.29
CA MET A 54 11.16 12.07 -21.39
C MET A 54 9.84 12.86 -21.42
N LYS A 55 9.48 13.43 -22.57
CA LYS A 55 8.27 14.26 -22.73
C LYS A 55 6.97 13.58 -22.24
N ASN A 56 6.84 12.27 -22.48
CA ASN A 56 5.68 11.51 -22.03
C ASN A 56 5.60 11.40 -20.50
N ILE A 57 6.75 11.28 -19.83
CA ILE A 57 6.84 11.18 -18.37
C ILE A 57 6.56 12.55 -17.75
N GLU A 58 7.10 13.62 -18.33
CA GLU A 58 6.79 14.98 -17.88
C GLU A 58 5.29 15.28 -17.95
N ALA A 59 4.63 14.92 -19.06
CA ALA A 59 3.18 15.07 -19.21
C ALA A 59 2.37 14.21 -18.21
N PHE A 60 2.83 12.99 -17.93
CA PHE A 60 2.22 12.12 -16.92
C PHE A 60 2.36 12.73 -15.51
N MET A 61 3.57 13.15 -15.13
CA MET A 61 3.85 13.76 -13.83
C MET A 61 3.04 15.03 -13.64
N GLN A 62 2.98 15.91 -14.64
CA GLN A 62 2.17 17.14 -14.57
C GLN A 62 0.68 16.85 -14.28
N ARG A 63 0.15 15.70 -14.71
CA ARG A 63 -1.25 15.32 -14.50
C ARG A 63 -1.48 14.62 -13.16
N TYR A 64 -0.57 13.74 -12.74
CA TYR A 64 -0.81 12.83 -11.62
C TYR A 64 -0.03 13.17 -10.34
N ASP A 65 0.94 14.09 -10.39
CA ASP A 65 1.75 14.47 -9.23
C ASP A 65 0.90 14.97 -8.05
N LYS A 66 -0.06 15.86 -8.32
CA LYS A 66 -1.01 16.32 -7.29
C LYS A 66 -1.82 15.17 -6.71
N PHE A 67 -2.36 14.30 -7.57
CA PHE A 67 -3.16 13.16 -7.12
C PHE A 67 -2.32 12.19 -6.27
N ALA A 68 -1.08 11.89 -6.67
CA ALA A 68 -0.17 11.07 -5.88
C ALA A 68 0.17 11.72 -4.53
N SER A 69 0.37 13.04 -4.50
CA SER A 69 0.54 13.80 -3.26
C SER A 69 -0.68 13.69 -2.35
N ASP A 70 -1.88 13.84 -2.89
CA ASP A 70 -3.13 13.69 -2.13
C ASP A 70 -3.24 12.28 -1.53
N ILE A 71 -2.88 11.23 -2.29
CA ILE A 71 -2.84 9.84 -1.77
C ILE A 71 -1.87 9.73 -0.59
N CYS A 72 -0.64 10.26 -0.71
CA CYS A 72 0.35 10.25 0.38
C CYS A 72 -0.13 11.00 1.63
N GLN A 73 -0.83 12.13 1.45
CA GLN A 73 -1.27 12.97 2.56
C GLN A 73 -2.47 12.39 3.32
N LEU A 74 -3.39 11.78 2.58
CA LEU A 74 -4.67 11.26 3.09
C LEU A 74 -4.57 9.83 3.63
N ARG A 75 -3.60 9.04 3.16
CA ARG A 75 -3.34 7.70 3.73
C ARG A 75 -2.57 7.79 5.05
N MET A 76 -2.64 6.69 5.80
CA MET A 76 -1.93 6.54 7.06
C MET A 76 -0.43 6.66 6.85
N LYS A 77 0.23 7.44 7.71
CA LYS A 77 1.67 7.72 7.65
C LYS A 77 2.32 7.58 9.02
N PRO A 78 3.66 7.42 9.10
CA PRO A 78 4.37 7.32 10.39
C PRO A 78 4.08 8.51 11.31
N ASP A 79 3.89 9.69 10.71
CA ASP A 79 3.59 10.93 11.42
C ASP A 79 2.24 10.91 12.16
N ASP A 80 1.36 9.95 11.89
CA ASP A 80 0.11 9.78 12.64
C ASP A 80 0.35 9.14 14.03
N PHE A 81 1.60 8.75 14.33
CA PHE A 81 1.98 8.04 15.54
C PHE A 81 3.05 8.81 16.33
N ASN A 82 2.97 8.72 17.65
CA ASN A 82 3.99 9.20 18.57
C ASN A 82 4.90 8.04 18.97
N LEU A 83 6.19 8.15 18.69
CA LEU A 83 7.20 7.21 19.17
C LEU A 83 7.29 7.28 20.70
N ILE A 84 7.09 6.14 21.37
CA ILE A 84 7.30 6.01 22.81
C ILE A 84 8.70 5.47 23.07
N LYS A 85 9.05 4.34 22.45
CA LYS A 85 10.33 3.66 22.67
C LYS A 85 10.64 2.68 21.55
N VAL A 86 11.91 2.55 21.18
CA VAL A 86 12.37 1.42 20.35
C VAL A 86 12.46 0.16 21.21
N ILE A 87 11.73 -0.90 20.83
CA ILE A 87 11.59 -2.16 21.59
C ILE A 87 12.33 -3.34 20.97
N GLY A 88 12.76 -3.22 19.70
CA GLY A 88 13.55 -4.26 19.06
C GLY A 88 14.30 -3.73 17.84
N ARG A 89 15.43 -4.35 17.51
CA ARG A 89 16.19 -4.08 16.28
C ARG A 89 16.51 -5.41 15.62
N GLY A 90 16.25 -5.48 14.32
CA GLY A 90 16.46 -6.68 13.51
C GLY A 90 17.33 -6.41 12.30
N ALA A 91 17.54 -7.44 11.48
CA ALA A 91 18.40 -7.37 10.30
C ALA A 91 17.90 -6.43 9.19
N PHE A 92 16.59 -6.15 9.17
CA PHE A 92 15.92 -5.37 8.11
C PHE A 92 15.31 -4.06 8.62
N GLY A 93 15.48 -3.73 9.90
CA GLY A 93 14.93 -2.52 10.49
C GLY A 93 14.70 -2.64 12.00
N GLU A 94 13.68 -1.97 12.52
CA GLU A 94 13.42 -1.91 13.96
C GLU A 94 11.93 -1.95 14.30
N VAL A 95 11.65 -2.29 15.56
CA VAL A 95 10.30 -2.33 16.13
C VAL A 95 10.21 -1.23 17.17
N GLN A 96 9.21 -0.37 17.01
CA GLN A 96 8.94 0.80 17.83
C GLN A 96 7.61 0.62 18.56
N LEU A 97 7.58 0.85 19.87
CA LEU A 97 6.34 1.06 20.61
C LEU A 97 5.84 2.47 20.31
N VAL A 98 4.63 2.57 19.75
CA VAL A 98 4.05 3.83 19.31
C VAL A 98 2.65 4.02 19.86
N ARG A 99 2.21 5.28 19.95
CA ARG A 99 0.82 5.65 20.26
C ARG A 99 0.20 6.39 19.09
N HIS A 100 -0.91 5.90 18.58
CA HIS A 100 -1.64 6.59 17.52
C HIS A 100 -2.26 7.88 18.05
N LYS A 101 -2.01 9.01 17.36
CA LYS A 101 -2.35 10.36 17.84
C LYS A 101 -3.86 10.58 18.00
N SER A 102 -4.68 10.01 17.12
CA SER A 102 -6.13 10.28 17.11
C SER A 102 -6.92 9.43 18.12
N ASN A 103 -6.62 8.14 18.23
CA ASN A 103 -7.38 7.21 19.09
C ASN A 103 -6.65 6.82 20.39
N ASN A 104 -5.43 7.32 20.61
CA ASN A 104 -4.58 7.05 21.78
C ASN A 104 -4.24 5.56 22.04
N LYS A 105 -4.53 4.66 21.09
CA LYS A 105 -4.17 3.24 21.17
C LYS A 105 -2.66 3.06 20.99
N VAL A 106 -2.11 2.09 21.71
CA VAL A 106 -0.69 1.74 21.67
C VAL A 106 -0.52 0.52 20.78
N TYR A 107 0.50 0.57 19.93
CA TYR A 107 0.84 -0.46 18.96
C TYR A 107 2.35 -0.71 18.97
N ALA A 108 2.76 -1.89 18.48
CA ALA A 108 4.12 -2.15 18.04
C ALA A 108 4.20 -1.94 16.53
N MET A 109 5.06 -1.01 16.11
CA MET A 109 5.29 -0.62 14.72
C MET A 109 6.62 -1.18 14.23
N LYS A 110 6.60 -2.09 13.27
CA LYS A 110 7.80 -2.63 12.60
C LYS A 110 8.08 -1.83 11.36
N LEU A 111 9.29 -1.29 11.29
CA LEU A 111 9.83 -0.61 10.13
C LEU A 111 10.76 -1.59 9.40
N LEU A 112 10.51 -1.79 8.12
CA LEU A 112 11.28 -2.68 7.25
C LEU A 112 11.86 -1.86 6.08
N SER A 113 13.18 -1.76 5.99
CA SER A 113 13.86 -1.02 4.91
C SER A 113 13.70 -1.75 3.57
N LYS A 114 13.04 -1.09 2.61
CA LYS A 114 12.88 -1.61 1.23
C LYS A 114 14.22 -1.88 0.57
N PHE A 115 15.20 -1.01 0.80
CA PHE A 115 16.55 -1.15 0.26
C PHE A 115 17.24 -2.42 0.77
N GLU A 116 17.24 -2.65 2.09
CA GLU A 116 17.86 -3.84 2.67
C GLU A 116 17.12 -5.14 2.26
N MET A 117 15.80 -5.06 2.07
CA MET A 117 15.01 -6.17 1.55
C MET A 117 15.39 -6.52 0.10
N ILE A 118 15.49 -5.54 -0.79
CA ILE A 118 15.87 -5.75 -2.19
C ILE A 118 17.30 -6.29 -2.29
N LYS A 119 18.23 -5.73 -1.49
CA LYS A 119 19.63 -6.15 -1.47
C LYS A 119 19.82 -7.61 -1.03
N ARG A 120 18.88 -8.16 -0.25
CA ARG A 120 18.91 -9.53 0.28
C ARG A 120 17.75 -10.37 -0.26
N SER A 121 17.45 -10.21 -1.55
CA SER A 121 16.30 -10.78 -2.26
C SER A 121 16.04 -12.27 -2.02
N ASP A 122 17.06 -13.05 -1.70
CA ASP A 122 16.96 -14.50 -1.46
C ASP A 122 16.27 -14.86 -0.12
N SER A 123 15.88 -13.87 0.70
CA SER A 123 15.26 -14.07 2.03
C SER A 123 13.81 -13.56 2.13
N ALA A 124 13.09 -13.46 1.00
CA ALA A 124 11.77 -12.84 0.90
C ALA A 124 10.63 -13.65 1.57
N PHE A 125 10.59 -13.67 2.91
CA PHE A 125 9.52 -14.30 3.71
C PHE A 125 8.45 -13.32 4.23
N PHE A 126 8.52 -12.06 3.84
CA PHE A 126 7.72 -10.99 4.42
C PHE A 126 6.26 -10.99 3.96
N TRP A 127 5.96 -11.46 2.75
CA TRP A 127 4.57 -11.63 2.29
C TRP A 127 3.83 -12.65 3.15
N GLU A 128 4.47 -13.80 3.41
CA GLU A 128 3.92 -14.83 4.30
C GLU A 128 3.77 -14.34 5.74
N GLU A 129 4.77 -13.63 6.29
CA GLU A 129 4.67 -13.05 7.64
C GLU A 129 3.45 -12.12 7.74
N ARG A 130 3.29 -11.21 6.78
CA ARG A 130 2.16 -10.28 6.74
C ARG A 130 0.84 -11.04 6.58
N ASP A 131 0.77 -12.00 5.67
CA ASP A 131 -0.46 -12.72 5.37
C ASP A 131 -0.90 -13.61 6.54
N ILE A 132 0.04 -14.21 7.28
CA ILE A 132 -0.23 -14.91 8.53
C ILE A 132 -0.79 -13.94 9.57
N MET A 133 -0.13 -12.82 9.84
CA MET A 133 -0.58 -11.87 10.86
C MET A 133 -1.90 -11.18 10.50
N ALA A 134 -2.18 -10.97 9.21
CA ALA A 134 -3.41 -10.32 8.74
C ALA A 134 -4.62 -11.25 8.78
N HIS A 135 -4.43 -12.55 8.51
CA HIS A 135 -5.54 -13.48 8.29
C HIS A 135 -5.66 -14.59 9.34
N ALA A 136 -4.65 -14.81 10.18
CA ALA A 136 -4.74 -15.77 11.26
C ALA A 136 -5.77 -15.30 12.29
N ASN A 137 -6.90 -15.99 12.36
CA ASN A 137 -7.87 -15.80 13.43
C ASN A 137 -7.54 -16.74 14.60
N SER A 138 -6.47 -16.44 15.32
CA SER A 138 -5.98 -17.26 16.43
C SER A 138 -5.43 -16.38 17.54
N GLU A 139 -5.78 -16.67 18.80
CA GLU A 139 -5.25 -15.96 19.97
C GLU A 139 -3.73 -16.14 20.17
N TRP A 140 -3.13 -17.13 19.49
CA TRP A 140 -1.71 -17.42 19.55
C TRP A 140 -0.88 -16.64 18.53
N ILE A 141 -1.52 -15.96 17.58
CA ILE A 141 -0.86 -15.22 16.52
C ILE A 141 -1.13 -13.74 16.73
N VAL A 142 -0.05 -12.97 16.72
CA VAL A 142 -0.11 -11.51 16.82
C VAL A 142 -0.84 -10.96 15.60
N GLN A 143 -1.93 -10.24 15.84
CA GLN A 143 -2.79 -9.73 14.79
C GLN A 143 -2.24 -8.42 14.19
N LEU A 144 -2.13 -8.37 12.87
CA LEU A 144 -1.81 -7.14 12.15
C LEU A 144 -3.05 -6.23 12.08
N HIS A 145 -2.94 -5.01 12.59
CA HIS A 145 -3.99 -4.00 12.53
C HIS A 145 -3.91 -3.15 11.27
N PHE A 146 -2.70 -2.72 10.91
CA PHE A 146 -2.46 -1.86 9.74
C PHE A 146 -1.15 -2.24 9.05
N ALA A 147 -1.13 -2.16 7.73
CA ALA A 147 0.09 -2.20 6.94
C ALA A 147 0.05 -1.10 5.89
N PHE A 148 1.08 -0.27 5.87
CA PHE A 148 1.28 0.78 4.88
C PHE A 148 2.75 0.91 4.52
N GLN A 149 3.06 1.79 3.59
CA GLN A 149 4.42 1.99 3.11
C GLN A 149 4.68 3.47 2.85
N ASP A 150 5.92 3.89 3.06
CA ASP A 150 6.45 5.12 2.50
C ASP A 150 7.39 4.80 1.31
N HIS A 151 8.10 5.80 0.78
CA HIS A 151 9.01 5.59 -0.36
C HIS A 151 10.11 4.56 -0.07
N ASN A 152 10.59 4.47 1.17
CA ASN A 152 11.79 3.72 1.55
C ASN A 152 11.54 2.55 2.52
N ILE A 153 10.38 2.51 3.17
CA ILE A 153 10.10 1.66 4.33
C ILE A 153 8.70 1.05 4.20
N TYR A 154 8.58 -0.24 4.50
CA TYR A 154 7.30 -0.89 4.82
C TYR A 154 7.04 -0.82 6.32
N ILE A 155 5.79 -0.52 6.70
CA ILE A 155 5.41 -0.27 8.09
C ILE A 155 4.21 -1.14 8.44
N TRP A 156 4.38 -1.98 9.47
CA TRP A 156 3.37 -2.89 9.97
C TRP A 156 3.08 -2.60 11.45
N LEU A 157 1.79 -2.57 11.81
CA LEU A 157 1.31 -2.27 13.16
C LEU A 157 0.53 -3.45 13.73
N TRP A 158 0.90 -3.89 14.92
CA TRP A 158 0.18 -4.89 15.73
C TRP A 158 0.06 -4.50 17.20
#